data_AF-A0A7S7LJ38-F1
#
_entry.id   AF-A0A7S7LJ38-F1
#
_cell.length_a   1.000
_cell.length_b   1.000
_cell.length_c   1.000
_cell.angle_alpha   90.00
_cell.angle_beta   90.00
_cell.angle_gamma   90.00
#
_symmetry.space_group_name_H-M   'P 1'
#
loop_
_entity.id
_entity.type
_entity.pdbx_description
1 polymer ?
#
loop_
_entity_poly.entity_id
_entity_poly.type
_entity_poly.pdbx_seq_one_letter_code
_entity_poly.pdbx_strand_id
1 'polypeptide(L)'
;MSKPDVVKQLQIKTSSLKRMMKDLEMYKKEEEEFKENIEKMKNDGKNFHDIQQQEKCLHETLLVYRDVLKRLSLGYSDLHKHLKENFDENYSKLSNSSENNSNLETEDPKHQLISSAIAELKKVQSEYGNIIKLESLSIGNDTKNESNSNNTDFV
;
A
#
# COMPACT_ATOMS: atom_id res chain seq x y z
N MET A 1 4.84 -27.12 16.42
CA MET A 1 3.94 -25.95 16.39
C MET A 1 2.73 -26.26 15.53
N SER A 2 1.52 -25.96 16.01
CA SER A 2 0.29 -26.11 15.21
C SER A 2 0.32 -25.12 14.05
N LYS A 3 -0.08 -25.55 12.84
CA LYS A 3 -0.14 -24.65 11.67
C LYS A 3 -1.12 -23.51 11.99
N PRO A 4 -0.77 -22.25 11.68
CA PRO A 4 -1.71 -21.16 11.84
C PRO A 4 -2.97 -21.42 11.01
N ASP A 5 -4.14 -21.14 11.59
CA ASP A 5 -5.41 -21.26 10.90
C ASP A 5 -5.39 -20.37 9.64
N VAL A 6 -5.48 -21.03 8.48
CA VAL A 6 -5.40 -20.43 7.15
C VAL A 6 -6.49 -19.38 6.94
N VAL A 7 -7.69 -19.60 7.48
CA VAL A 7 -8.82 -18.65 7.38
C VAL A 7 -8.56 -17.45 8.27
N LYS A 8 -8.03 -17.67 9.47
CA LYS A 8 -7.64 -16.57 10.38
C LYS A 8 -6.54 -15.70 9.75
N GLN A 9 -5.54 -16.31 9.09
CA GLN A 9 -4.50 -15.57 8.38
C GLN A 9 -5.06 -14.75 7.21
N LEU A 10 -6.03 -15.30 6.47
CA LEU A 10 -6.71 -14.56 5.39
C LEU A 10 -7.39 -13.29 5.94
N GLN A 11 -8.11 -13.41 7.07
CA GLN A 11 -8.77 -12.28 7.72
C GLN A 11 -7.76 -11.22 8.17
N ILE A 12 -6.69 -11.62 8.86
CA ILE A 12 -5.68 -10.70 9.37
C ILE A 12 -5.02 -9.93 8.22
N LYS A 13 -4.58 -10.63 7.17
CA LYS A 13 -3.93 -10.02 6.00
C LYS A 13 -4.88 -9.06 5.28
N THR A 14 -6.12 -9.48 5.06
CA THR A 14 -7.16 -8.63 4.44
C THR A 14 -7.43 -7.36 5.27
N SER A 15 -7.62 -7.49 6.59
CA SER A 15 -7.84 -6.33 7.46
C SER A 15 -6.63 -5.41 7.53
N SER A 16 -5.41 -5.96 7.46
CA SER A 16 -4.18 -5.18 7.40
C SER A 16 -4.13 -4.32 6.13
N LEU A 17 -4.42 -4.92 4.98
CA LEU A 17 -4.45 -4.23 3.69
C LEU A 17 -5.50 -3.11 3.68
N LYS A 18 -6.72 -3.39 4.17
CA LYS A 18 -7.80 -2.41 4.32
C LYS A 18 -7.40 -1.19 5.15
N ARG A 19 -6.65 -1.39 6.25
CA ARG A 19 -6.19 -0.28 7.11
C ARG A 19 -5.19 0.60 6.37
N MET A 20 -4.20 0.00 5.73
CA MET A 20 -3.19 0.76 4.96
C MET A 20 -3.83 1.60 3.85
N MET A 21 -4.87 1.08 3.18
CA MET A 21 -5.62 1.87 2.18
C MET A 21 -6.31 3.08 2.80
N LYS A 22 -6.94 2.93 3.97
CA LYS A 22 -7.56 4.05 4.69
C LYS A 22 -6.53 5.07 5.17
N ASP A 23 -5.37 4.61 5.62
CA ASP A 23 -4.26 5.49 6.01
C ASP A 23 -3.81 6.33 4.81
N LEU A 24 -3.67 5.72 3.61
CA LEU A 24 -3.33 6.45 2.38
C LEU A 24 -4.40 7.44 1.96
N GLU A 25 -5.68 7.07 2.06
CA GLU A 25 -6.80 7.99 1.79
C GLU A 25 -6.77 9.20 2.74
N MET A 26 -6.41 9.00 4.01
CA MET A 26 -6.27 10.07 5.00
C MET A 26 -5.09 10.98 4.70
N TYR A 27 -3.90 10.41 4.48
CA TYR A 27 -2.69 11.19 4.20
C TYR A 27 -2.77 11.95 2.87
N LYS A 28 -3.51 11.44 1.88
CA LYS A 28 -3.78 12.17 0.64
C LYS A 28 -4.64 13.41 0.87
N LYS A 29 -5.66 13.32 1.72
CA LYS A 29 -6.48 14.49 2.09
C LYS A 29 -5.66 15.53 2.85
N GLU A 30 -4.83 15.07 3.78
CA GLU A 30 -3.92 15.95 4.53
C GLU A 30 -2.92 16.65 3.60
N GLU A 31 -2.36 15.93 2.61
CA GLU A 31 -1.51 16.52 1.57
C GLU A 31 -2.24 17.64 0.79
N GLU A 32 -3.49 17.40 0.38
CA GLU A 32 -4.32 18.38 -0.32
C GLU A 32 -4.58 19.62 0.56
N GLU A 33 -4.95 19.42 1.83
CA GLU A 33 -5.17 20.51 2.80
C GLU A 33 -3.91 21.36 3.00
N PHE A 34 -2.73 20.74 3.14
CA PHE A 34 -1.47 21.46 3.26
C PHE A 34 -1.15 22.27 1.99
N LYS A 35 -1.34 21.68 0.80
CA LYS A 35 -1.10 22.39 -0.47
C LYS A 35 -2.00 23.61 -0.60
N GLU A 36 -3.31 23.44 -0.36
CA GLU A 36 -4.26 24.56 -0.40
C GLU A 36 -3.89 25.66 0.60
N ASN A 37 -3.50 25.28 1.82
CA ASN A 37 -3.12 26.24 2.85
C ASN A 37 -1.84 27.00 2.46
N ILE A 38 -0.82 26.31 1.94
CA ILE A 38 0.42 26.92 1.46
C ILE A 38 0.13 27.91 0.33
N GLU A 39 -0.71 27.55 -0.63
CA GLU A 39 -1.12 28.44 -1.72
C GLU A 39 -1.87 29.67 -1.20
N LYS A 40 -2.81 29.49 -0.26
CA LYS A 40 -3.50 30.61 0.40
C LYS A 40 -2.53 31.52 1.13
N MET A 41 -1.57 30.97 1.88
CA MET A 41 -0.56 31.76 2.59
C MET A 41 0.35 32.56 1.64
N LYS A 42 0.69 31.98 0.48
CA LYS A 42 1.44 32.67 -0.59
C LYS A 42 0.63 33.83 -1.17
N ASN A 43 -0.66 33.62 -1.45
CA ASN A 43 -1.56 34.65 -1.99
C ASN A 43 -1.83 35.78 -0.99
N ASP A 44 -1.96 35.45 0.30
CA ASP A 44 -2.16 36.41 1.39
C ASP A 44 -0.87 37.18 1.75
N GLY A 45 0.26 36.87 1.12
CA GLY A 45 1.54 37.52 1.39
C GLY A 45 2.08 37.25 2.80
N LYS A 46 1.83 36.05 3.35
CA LYS A 46 2.37 35.63 4.65
C LYS A 46 3.90 35.60 4.62
N ASN A 47 4.52 35.66 5.81
CA ASN A 47 5.97 35.62 5.92
C ASN A 47 6.52 34.28 5.41
N PHE A 48 7.68 34.35 4.74
CA PHE A 48 8.42 33.19 4.25
C PHE A 48 8.65 32.09 5.30
N HIS A 49 8.95 32.45 6.54
CA HIS A 49 9.19 31.49 7.63
C HIS A 49 7.94 30.63 7.90
N ASP A 50 6.76 31.23 7.91
CA ASP A 50 5.50 30.52 8.18
C ASP A 50 5.14 29.59 7.02
N ILE A 51 5.38 30.03 5.78
CA ILE A 51 5.19 29.21 4.57
C ILE A 51 6.15 28.01 4.59
N GLN A 52 7.43 28.23 4.88
CA GLN A 52 8.44 27.17 5.03
C GLN A 52 8.06 26.14 6.09
N GLN A 53 7.47 26.59 7.20
CA GLN A 53 7.01 25.67 8.24
C GLN A 53 5.89 24.75 7.73
N GLN A 54 4.95 25.28 6.96
CA GLN A 54 3.89 24.45 6.34
C GLN A 54 4.44 23.52 5.25
N GLU A 55 5.41 23.98 4.45
CA GLU A 55 6.09 23.14 3.46
C GLU A 55 6.84 21.97 4.12
N LYS A 56 7.40 22.15 5.32
CA LYS A 56 7.98 21.06 6.12
C LYS A 56 6.91 20.06 6.58
N CYS A 57 5.77 20.54 7.09
CA CYS A 57 4.67 19.65 7.47
C CYS A 57 4.18 18.82 6.28
N LEU A 58 4.01 19.45 5.10
CA LEU A 58 3.67 18.76 3.86
C LEU A 58 4.71 17.69 3.52
N HIS A 59 6.01 18.02 3.63
CA HIS A 59 7.08 17.06 3.37
C HIS A 59 7.02 15.84 4.31
N GLU A 60 6.79 16.07 5.61
CA GLU A 60 6.65 14.99 6.60
C GLU A 60 5.47 14.08 6.29
N THR A 61 4.29 14.64 5.96
CA THR A 61 3.12 13.85 5.51
C THR A 61 3.44 13.01 4.28
N LEU A 62 4.16 13.56 3.31
CA LEU A 62 4.57 12.84 2.10
C LEU A 62 5.56 11.70 2.39
N LEU A 63 6.45 11.85 3.37
CA LEU A 63 7.34 10.77 3.80
C LEU A 63 6.56 9.61 4.41
N VAL A 64 5.56 9.91 5.25
CA VAL A 64 4.68 8.89 5.85
C VAL A 64 3.82 8.21 4.79
N TYR A 65 3.24 8.97 3.86
CA TYR A 65 2.47 8.43 2.73
C TYR A 65 3.28 7.40 1.93
N ARG A 66 4.54 7.73 1.61
CA ARG A 66 5.45 6.81 0.92
C ARG A 66 5.73 5.55 1.74
N ASP A 67 5.97 5.66 3.05
CA ASP A 67 6.21 4.50 3.91
C ASP A 67 4.99 3.57 3.98
N VAL A 68 3.77 4.14 4.04
CA VAL A 68 2.54 3.35 3.98
C VAL A 68 2.37 2.67 2.61
N LEU A 69 2.73 3.31 1.50
CA LEU A 69 2.73 2.68 0.17
C LEU A 69 3.63 1.45 0.09
N LYS A 70 4.85 1.52 0.66
CA LYS A 70 5.76 0.37 0.75
C LYS A 70 5.10 -0.78 1.50
N ARG A 71 4.50 -0.49 2.66
CA ARG A 71 3.79 -1.50 3.46
C ARG A 71 2.60 -2.07 2.71
N LEU A 72 1.85 -1.25 1.96
CA LEU A 72 0.73 -1.69 1.13
C LEU A 72 1.20 -2.66 0.05
N SER A 73 2.31 -2.36 -0.64
CA SER A 73 2.91 -3.25 -1.64
C SER A 73 3.27 -4.62 -1.06
N LEU A 74 3.91 -4.64 0.11
CA LEU A 74 4.26 -5.88 0.81
C LEU A 74 3.00 -6.65 1.25
N GLY A 75 2.02 -5.94 1.83
CA GLY A 75 0.74 -6.52 2.25
C GLY A 75 -0.06 -7.09 1.08
N TYR A 76 -0.03 -6.42 -0.08
CA TYR A 76 -0.65 -6.89 -1.32
C TYR A 76 -0.01 -8.21 -1.77
N SER A 77 1.33 -8.26 -1.85
CA SER A 77 2.06 -9.46 -2.24
C SER A 77 1.80 -10.63 -1.29
N ASP A 78 1.80 -10.36 0.01
CA ASP A 78 1.56 -11.35 1.06
C ASP A 78 0.13 -11.92 1.01
N LEU A 79 -0.89 -11.06 0.86
CA LEU A 79 -2.28 -11.52 0.71
C LEU A 79 -2.48 -12.29 -0.60
N HIS A 80 -1.92 -11.80 -1.71
CA HIS A 80 -1.97 -12.46 -3.01
C HIS A 80 -1.34 -13.87 -2.94
N LYS A 81 -0.16 -13.99 -2.33
CA LYS A 81 0.52 -15.27 -2.12
C LYS A 81 -0.33 -16.21 -1.25
N HIS A 82 -0.87 -15.71 -0.14
CA HIS A 82 -1.71 -16.51 0.76
C HIS A 82 -2.95 -17.07 0.05
N LEU A 83 -3.61 -16.25 -0.79
CA LEU A 83 -4.75 -16.67 -1.60
C LEU A 83 -4.36 -17.75 -2.62
N LYS A 84 -3.26 -17.56 -3.33
CA LYS A 84 -2.79 -18.52 -4.34
C LYS A 84 -2.38 -19.87 -3.71
N GLU A 85 -1.70 -19.86 -2.58
CA GLU A 85 -1.19 -21.10 -1.96
C GLU A 85 -2.28 -21.93 -1.27
N ASN A 86 -3.34 -21.28 -0.76
CA ASN A 86 -4.31 -21.94 0.11
C ASN A 86 -5.74 -21.96 -0.45
N PHE A 87 -6.03 -21.16 -1.47
CA PHE A 87 -7.36 -20.98 -2.04
C PHE A 87 -7.36 -20.89 -3.57
N ASP A 88 -6.36 -21.49 -4.24
CA ASP A 88 -6.06 -21.33 -5.67
C ASP A 88 -7.27 -21.50 -6.59
N GLU A 89 -8.07 -22.56 -6.40
CA GLU A 89 -9.26 -22.82 -7.22
C GLU A 89 -10.28 -21.67 -7.15
N ASN A 90 -10.46 -21.07 -5.97
CA ASN A 90 -11.37 -19.94 -5.79
C ASN A 90 -10.75 -18.65 -6.35
N TYR A 91 -9.44 -18.47 -6.13
CA TYR A 91 -8.69 -17.32 -6.60
C TYR A 91 -8.70 -17.24 -8.13
N SER A 92 -8.34 -18.32 -8.81
CA SER A 92 -8.32 -18.43 -10.27
C SER A 92 -9.70 -18.26 -10.92
N LYS A 93 -10.77 -18.71 -10.27
CA LYS A 93 -12.15 -18.51 -10.78
C LYS A 93 -12.58 -17.05 -10.71
N LEU A 94 -12.26 -16.35 -9.62
CA LEU A 94 -12.74 -14.99 -9.34
C LEU A 94 -11.80 -13.88 -9.85
N SER A 95 -10.52 -14.19 -10.12
CA SER A 95 -9.59 -13.28 -10.78
C SER A 95 -9.87 -13.14 -12.28
N ASN A 96 -10.34 -14.21 -12.92
CA ASN A 96 -10.56 -14.29 -14.37
C ASN A 96 -11.98 -13.89 -14.83
N SER A 97 -12.90 -13.67 -13.91
CA SER A 97 -14.23 -13.14 -14.24
C SER A 97 -14.14 -11.62 -14.39
N SER A 98 -14.07 -11.14 -15.64
CA SER A 98 -14.47 -9.79 -16.00
C SER A 98 -15.94 -9.60 -15.61
N GLU A 99 -16.25 -8.51 -14.93
CA GLU A 99 -17.45 -8.28 -14.12
C GLU A 99 -18.80 -8.83 -14.65
N ASN A 100 -19.65 -9.18 -13.67
CA ASN A 100 -21.12 -9.31 -13.71
C ASN A 100 -21.73 -10.66 -14.16
N ASN A 101 -22.17 -11.49 -13.21
CA ASN A 101 -23.59 -11.51 -12.78
C ASN A 101 -23.94 -12.59 -11.74
N SER A 102 -24.91 -12.20 -10.91
CA SER A 102 -25.95 -12.98 -10.22
C SER A 102 -25.55 -14.06 -9.20
N ASN A 103 -25.94 -13.80 -7.95
CA ASN A 103 -26.52 -14.76 -7.01
C ASN A 103 -25.98 -16.19 -7.11
N LEU A 104 -24.86 -16.42 -6.44
CA LEU A 104 -24.71 -17.65 -5.68
C LEU A 104 -24.64 -17.23 -4.23
N GLU A 105 -25.79 -17.20 -3.58
CA GLU A 105 -25.89 -17.29 -2.12
C GLU A 105 -25.17 -18.58 -1.71
N THR A 106 -23.86 -18.47 -1.55
CA THR A 106 -23.07 -19.45 -0.83
C THR A 106 -23.00 -18.89 0.57
N GLU A 107 -23.91 -19.37 1.42
CA GLU A 107 -23.97 -19.15 2.88
C GLU A 107 -22.66 -19.54 3.61
N ASP A 108 -21.63 -20.03 2.89
CA ASP A 108 -20.33 -20.36 3.47
C ASP A 108 -19.54 -19.08 3.81
N PRO A 109 -19.32 -18.79 5.11
CA PRO A 109 -18.57 -17.62 5.54
C PRO A 109 -17.16 -17.56 4.95
N LYS A 110 -16.58 -18.73 4.61
CA LYS A 110 -15.25 -18.81 4.01
C LYS A 110 -15.22 -18.22 2.59
N HIS A 111 -16.26 -18.49 1.79
CA HIS A 111 -16.35 -17.96 0.43
C HIS A 111 -16.48 -16.43 0.43
N GLN A 112 -17.28 -15.89 1.36
CA GLN A 112 -17.43 -14.44 1.55
C GLN A 112 -16.09 -13.76 1.92
N LEU A 113 -15.30 -14.40 2.79
CA LEU A 113 -13.97 -13.88 3.16
C LEU A 113 -13.00 -13.86 1.97
N ILE A 114 -13.00 -14.92 1.15
CA ILE A 114 -12.16 -14.99 -0.05
C ILE A 114 -12.58 -13.92 -1.06
N SER A 115 -13.89 -13.77 -1.31
CA SER A 115 -14.43 -12.74 -2.19
C SER A 115 -14.05 -11.34 -1.74
N SER A 116 -14.21 -11.03 -0.43
CA SER A 116 -13.78 -9.74 0.11
C SER A 116 -12.27 -9.53 -0.05
N ALA A 117 -11.44 -10.53 0.20
CA ALA A 117 -9.98 -10.40 0.05
C ALA A 117 -9.58 -10.11 -1.40
N ILE A 118 -10.22 -10.76 -2.37
CA ILE A 118 -9.98 -10.55 -3.80
C ILE A 118 -10.45 -9.16 -4.24
N ALA A 119 -11.60 -8.70 -3.75
CA ALA A 119 -12.09 -7.35 -4.01
C ALA A 119 -11.09 -6.28 -3.51
N GLU A 120 -10.51 -6.46 -2.32
CA GLU A 120 -9.48 -5.55 -1.81
C GLU A 120 -8.20 -5.56 -2.66
N LEU A 121 -7.73 -6.73 -3.10
CA LEU A 121 -6.59 -6.79 -4.04
C LEU A 121 -6.90 -6.05 -5.35
N LYS A 122 -8.11 -6.23 -5.91
CA LYS A 122 -8.52 -5.50 -7.12
C LYS A 122 -8.53 -3.99 -6.90
N LYS A 123 -9.08 -3.52 -5.76
CA LYS A 123 -9.10 -2.09 -5.39
C LYS A 123 -7.68 -1.52 -5.26
N VAL A 124 -6.78 -2.22 -4.57
CA VAL A 124 -5.36 -1.81 -4.48
C VAL A 124 -4.72 -1.73 -5.85
N GLN A 125 -4.94 -2.72 -6.71
CA GLN A 125 -4.37 -2.75 -8.05
C GLN A 125 -4.88 -1.59 -8.92
N SER A 126 -6.17 -1.26 -8.85
CA SER A 126 -6.74 -0.14 -9.62
C SER A 126 -6.26 1.23 -9.15
N GLU A 127 -6.16 1.43 -7.83
CA GLU A 127 -5.83 2.75 -7.26
C GLU A 127 -4.32 2.99 -7.17
N TYR A 128 -3.54 1.97 -6.81
CA TYR A 128 -2.12 2.09 -6.47
C TYR A 128 -1.20 1.25 -7.35
N GLY A 129 -1.72 0.47 -8.31
CA GLY A 129 -0.92 -0.49 -9.07
C GLY A 129 0.28 0.12 -9.82
N ASN A 130 0.12 1.31 -10.40
CA ASN A 130 1.21 2.03 -11.06
C ASN A 130 2.29 2.48 -10.06
N ILE A 131 1.87 2.96 -8.90
CA ILE A 131 2.77 3.47 -7.84
C ILE A 131 3.55 2.31 -7.23
N ILE A 132 2.85 1.22 -6.88
CA ILE A 132 3.46 -0.02 -6.37
C ILE A 132 4.50 -0.56 -7.36
N LYS A 133 4.19 -0.56 -8.66
CA LYS A 133 5.13 -1.00 -9.71
C LYS A 133 6.38 -0.12 -9.71
N LEU A 134 6.24 1.20 -9.72
CA LEU A 134 7.37 2.13 -9.70
C LEU A 134 8.26 1.95 -8.45
N GLU A 135 7.66 1.75 -7.28
CA GLU A 135 8.40 1.55 -6.04
C GLU A 135 9.19 0.22 -6.02
N SER A 136 8.61 -0.85 -6.57
CA SER A 136 9.32 -2.14 -6.71
C SER A 136 10.52 -2.06 -7.67
N LEU A 137 10.46 -1.21 -8.70
CA LEU A 137 11.62 -0.95 -9.57
C LEU A 137 12.70 -0.10 -8.88
N SER A 138 12.31 0.81 -7.97
CA SER A 138 13.27 1.65 -7.23
C SER A 138 14.11 0.85 -6.24
N ILE A 139 13.51 -0.13 -5.54
CA ILE A 139 14.20 -0.97 -4.53
C ILE A 139 15.27 -1.87 -5.18
N GLY A 140 15.13 -2.20 -6.48
CA GLY A 140 16.09 -3.02 -7.22
C GLY A 140 17.47 -2.39 -7.42
N ASN A 141 17.63 -1.08 -7.18
CA ASN A 141 18.89 -0.36 -7.39
C ASN A 141 19.73 -0.19 -6.11
N ASP A 142 19.16 -0.37 -4.92
CA ASP A 142 19.87 -0.13 -3.65
C ASP A 142 20.71 -1.33 -3.15
N THR A 143 20.63 -2.49 -3.81
CA THR A 143 21.40 -3.70 -3.41
C THR A 143 22.76 -3.87 -4.10
N LYS A 144 23.22 -2.87 -4.88
CA LYS A 144 24.55 -2.89 -5.50
C LYS A 144 25.35 -1.62 -5.21
N ASN A 145 25.50 -1.24 -3.95
CA ASN A 145 26.60 -0.35 -3.57
C ASN A 145 27.10 -0.59 -2.14
N GLU A 146 27.33 -1.84 -1.77
CA GLU A 146 28.23 -2.18 -0.67
C GLU A 146 29.34 -3.07 -1.21
N SER A 147 30.32 -2.45 -1.86
CA SER A 147 31.65 -3.03 -2.03
C SER A 147 32.61 -1.93 -2.43
N ASN A 148 33.59 -1.70 -1.57
CA ASN A 148 34.86 -1.05 -1.85
C ASN A 148 34.95 0.46 -1.54
N SER A 149 35.00 0.78 -0.25
CA SER A 149 35.86 1.86 0.23
C SER A 149 36.56 1.41 1.51
N ASN A 150 37.84 1.75 1.60
CA ASN A 150 38.70 1.75 2.80
C ASN A 150 39.61 0.52 2.95
N ASN A 151 40.74 0.54 2.24
CA ASN A 151 42.02 0.51 2.95
C ASN A 151 43.13 1.13 2.09
N THR A 152 43.29 2.45 2.24
CA THR A 152 44.56 3.13 2.03
C THR A 152 44.82 3.95 3.28
N ASP A 153 45.59 3.41 4.21
CA ASP A 153 46.31 4.23 5.18
C ASP A 153 47.79 3.85 5.13
N PHE A 154 48.54 4.85 4.70
CA PHE A 154 49.99 5.01 4.81
C PHE A 154 50.34 5.16 6.30
N VAL A 155 51.24 4.31 6.83
CA VAL A 155 52.56 4.66 7.43
C VAL A 155 53.41 3.40 7.43
#